data_AF-A0A969XFN3-F1
#
_entry.id   AF-A0A969XFN3-F1
#
_cell.length_a   1.000
_cell.length_b   1.000
_cell.length_c   1.000
_cell.angle_alpha   90.00
_cell.angle_beta   90.00
_cell.angle_gamma   90.00
#
_symmetry.space_group_name_H-M   'P 1'
#
loop_
_entity.id
_entity.type
_entity.pdbx_description
1 polymer ?
#
loop_
_entity_poly.entity_id
_entity_poly.type
_entity_poly.pdbx_seq_one_letter_code
_entity_poly.pdbx_strand_id
1 'polypeptide(L)' 'MTDGPTLGVRDLSVHYGRVQAVRRATLEVRPGEIVALLGAN' A
#
# COMPACT_ATOMS: atom_id res chain seq x y z
N MET A 1 -10.45 -21.57 -4.76
CA MET A 1 -10.73 -20.23 -4.19
C MET A 1 -9.44 -19.75 -3.56
N THR A 2 -8.83 -18.69 -4.07
CA THR A 2 -7.65 -18.10 -3.44
C THR A 2 -8.13 -17.20 -2.30
N ASP A 3 -7.98 -17.67 -1.07
CA ASP A 3 -8.49 -17.05 0.17
C ASP A 3 -7.62 -15.86 0.65
N GLY A 4 -6.91 -15.22 -0.30
CA GLY A 4 -5.92 -14.18 -0.03
C GLY A 4 -6.35 -12.80 -0.53
N PRO A 5 -5.70 -11.73 -0.07
CA PRO A 5 -5.99 -10.39 -0.55
C PRO A 5 -5.69 -10.29 -2.06
N THR A 6 -6.54 -9.55 -2.79
CA THR A 6 -6.34 -9.23 -4.20
C THR A 6 -5.08 -8.37 -4.40
N LEU A 7 -4.80 -7.48 -3.44
CA LEU A 7 -3.56 -6.71 -3.36
C LEU A 7 -3.00 -6.79 -1.94
N GLY A 8 -1.74 -7.17 -1.82
CA GLY A 8 -1.00 -7.14 -0.56
C GLY A 8 0.30 -6.38 -0.73
N VAL A 9 0.50 -5.34 0.08
CA VAL A 9 1.73 -4.56 0.18
C VAL A 9 2.21 -4.67 1.62
N ARG A 10 3.48 -5.02 1.82
CA ARG A 10 4.09 -5.12 3.15
C ARG A 10 5.36 -4.28 3.20
N ASP A 11 5.50 -3.49 4.25
CA ASP A 11 6.70 -2.70 4.56
C ASP A 11 7.27 -1.85 3.39
N LEU A 12 6.40 -1.36 2.50
CA LEU A 12 6.79 -0.57 1.32
C LEU A 12 7.56 0.68 1.76
N SER A 13 8.76 0.85 1.20
CA SER A 13 9.57 2.05 1.36
C SER A 13 9.98 2.59 0.01
N VAL A 14 9.70 3.86 -0.25
CA VAL A 14 9.99 4.54 -1.53
C VAL A 14 10.88 5.74 -1.27
N HIS A 15 11.97 5.85 -2.03
CA HIS A 15 12.95 6.94 -1.92
C HIS A 15 13.07 7.68 -3.24
N TYR A 16 13.00 9.00 -3.19
CA TYR A 16 13.33 9.91 -4.28
C TYR A 16 14.59 10.69 -3.90
N GLY A 17 15.74 10.20 -4.38
CA GLY A 17 17.05 10.73 -3.97
C GLY A 17 17.23 10.63 -2.45
N ARG A 18 17.37 11.77 -1.78
CA ARG A 18 17.56 11.85 -0.33
C ARG A 18 16.26 11.80 0.48
N VAL A 19 15.11 11.87 -0.17
CA VAL A 19 13.80 11.90 0.49
C VAL A 19 13.20 10.50 0.53
N GLN A 20 12.81 10.05 1.72
CA GLN A 20 11.97 8.85 1.87
C GLN A 20 10.50 9.25 1.84
N ALA A 21 9.84 9.05 0.70
CA ALA A 21 8.45 9.45 0.48
C ALA A 21 7.45 8.46 1.10
N VAL A 22 7.74 7.16 1.07
CA VAL A 22 6.92 6.14 1.74
C VAL A 22 7.79 5.42 2.77
N ARG A 23 7.26 5.28 4.00
CA ARG A 23 7.98 4.73 5.15
C ARG A 23 7.28 3.46 5.65
N ARG A 24 7.81 2.29 5.27
CA ARG A 24 7.35 0.96 5.73
C ARG A 24 5.82 0.79 5.70
N ALA A 25 5.16 1.22 4.63
CA ALA A 25 3.71 1.14 4.53
C ALA A 25 3.23 -0.28 4.24
N THR A 26 2.17 -0.71 4.92
CA THR A 26 1.48 -1.98 4.69
C THR A 26 0.02 -1.71 4.34
N LEU A 27 -0.47 -2.34 3.28
CA LEU A 27 -1.84 -2.18 2.75
C LEU A 27 -2.33 -3.52 2.23
N GLU A 28 -3.59 -3.85 2.50
CA GLU A 28 -4.27 -4.99 1.89
C GLU A 28 -5.59 -4.53 1.25
N VAL A 29 -5.95 -5.13 0.11
CA VAL A 29 -7.27 -4.97 -0.53
C VAL A 29 -7.84 -6.36 -0.74
N ARG A 30 -8.97 -6.66 -0.12
CA ARG A 30 -9.64 -7.95 -0.27
C ARG A 30 -10.51 -8.00 -1.53
N PRO A 31 -10.86 -9.20 -2.02
CA PRO A 31 -11.81 -9.33 -3.12
C PRO A 31 -13.12 -8.59 -2.84
N GLY A 32 -13.54 -7.72 -3.77
CA GLY A 32 -14.76 -6.90 -3.65
C GLY A 32 -14.61 -5.62 -2.81
N GLU A 33 -13.44 -5.36 -2.23
CA GLU A 33 -13.17 -4.16 -1.44
C GLU A 33 -12.71 -2.99 -2.33
N ILE A 34 -13.20 -1.79 -2.02
CA ILE A 34 -12.72 -0.53 -2.62
C ILE A 34 -12.01 0.25 -1.52
N VAL A 35 -10.73 0.51 -1.73
CA VAL A 35 -9.89 1.28 -0.79
C VAL A 35 -9.44 2.58 -1.44
N ALA A 36 -9.62 3.69 -0.73
CA ALA A 36 -9.13 5.01 -1.14
C ALA A 36 -7.95 5.44 -0.25
N LEU A 37 -6.87 5.88 -0.89
CA LEU A 37 -5.71 6.49 -0.23
C LEU A 37 -5.76 8.00 -0.46
N LEU A 38 -5.83 8.77 0.62
CA LEU A 38 -5.82 10.24 0.59
C LEU A 38 -4.57 10.77 1.30
N GLY A 39 -4.05 11.90 0.83
CA GLY A 39 -2.87 12.56 1.39
C GLY A 39 -2.96 14.08 1.23
N ALA A 40 -2.08 14.79 1.95
CA ALA A 40 -1.86 16.22 1.70
C ALA A 40 -1.25 16.44 0.31
N ASN A 41 -1.51 17.60 -0.29
CA ASN A 41 -0.98 17.99 -1.61
C ASN A 41 0.51 18.37 -1.56
#